data_AF-A0A914ME58-F1
#
_entry.id   AF-A0A914ME58-F1
#
_cell.length_a   1.000
_cell.length_b   1.000
_cell.length_c   1.000
_cell.angle_alpha   90.00
_cell.angle_beta   90.00
_cell.angle_gamma   90.00
#
_symmetry.space_group_name_H-M   'P 1'
#
loop_
_entity.id
_entity.type
_entity.pdbx_description
1 polymer ?
#
loop_
_entity_poly.entity_id
_entity_poly.type
_entity_poly.pdbx_seq_one_letter_code
_entity_poly.pdbx_strand_id
1 'polypeptide(L)'
;MTTRPEMGFPPFDVSLNDLKSLMEFSGNEAKEVIDNHYGGTAGLCKRLQTDPDKGISGNLEELIRRRNIFGTNQIPEQPPKSFLSFIIEAN
;
A
#
# COMPACT_ATOMS: atom_id res chain seq x y z
N MET A 1 -8.05 26.62 -29.07
CA MET A 1 -7.02 26.73 -28.01
C MET A 1 -6.86 25.36 -27.40
N THR A 2 -5.85 24.61 -27.85
CA THR A 2 -5.63 23.22 -27.44
C THR A 2 -4.99 23.22 -26.06
N THR A 3 -5.76 22.90 -25.03
CA THR A 3 -5.20 22.65 -23.69
C THR A 3 -4.41 21.34 -23.75
N ARG A 4 -3.09 21.48 -23.63
CA ARG A 4 -2.12 20.43 -23.35
C ARG A 4 -2.67 19.59 -22.17
N PRO A 5 -2.76 18.25 -22.22
CA PRO A 5 -3.09 17.51 -21.03
C PRO A 5 -1.89 17.67 -20.07
N GLU A 6 -2.16 18.22 -18.89
CA GLU A 6 -1.26 18.13 -17.74
C GLU A 6 -0.79 16.67 -17.65
N MET A 7 0.54 16.46 -17.69
CA MET A 7 1.17 15.14 -17.63
C MET A 7 1.08 14.62 -16.19
N GLY A 8 -0.13 14.41 -15.70
CA GLY A 8 -0.43 13.93 -14.36
C GLY A 8 -0.87 12.48 -14.42
N PHE A 9 -0.23 11.61 -13.63
CA PHE A 9 -0.73 10.25 -13.45
C PHE A 9 -2.14 10.29 -12.84
N PRO A 10 -3.09 9.46 -13.32
CA PRO A 10 -4.43 9.41 -12.75
C PRO A 10 -4.40 9.00 -11.28
N PRO A 11 -5.33 9.50 -10.44
CA PRO A 11 -5.38 9.12 -9.01
C PRO A 11 -5.56 7.61 -8.82
N PHE A 12 -5.09 7.09 -7.69
CA PHE A 12 -5.35 5.70 -7.31
C PHE A 12 -6.79 5.56 -6.80
N ASP A 13 -7.45 4.46 -7.18
CA ASP A 13 -8.82 4.14 -6.74
C ASP A 13 -8.85 3.32 -5.44
N VAL A 14 -7.72 3.29 -4.73
CA VAL A 14 -7.53 2.60 -3.44
C VAL A 14 -6.57 3.42 -2.58
N SER A 15 -6.92 3.57 -1.29
CA SER A 15 -6.12 4.31 -0.33
C SER A 15 -5.22 3.40 0.52
N LEU A 16 -4.23 3.99 1.19
CA LEU A 16 -3.40 3.28 2.17
C LEU A 16 -4.23 2.69 3.32
N ASN A 17 -5.32 3.36 3.73
CA ASN A 17 -6.18 2.86 4.80
C ASN A 17 -6.93 1.61 4.35
N ASP A 18 -7.42 1.57 3.11
CA ASP A 18 -8.10 0.40 2.55
C ASP A 18 -7.17 -0.82 2.51
N LEU A 19 -5.90 -0.60 2.15
CA LEU A 19 -4.87 -1.66 2.14
C LEU A 19 -4.53 -2.14 3.55
N LYS A 20 -4.49 -1.25 4.54
CA LYS A 20 -4.28 -1.62 5.95
C LYS A 20 -5.44 -2.45 6.48
N SER A 21 -6.67 -2.01 6.27
CA SER A 21 -7.85 -2.77 6.66
C SER A 21 -7.91 -4.13 5.97
N LEU A 22 -7.47 -4.22 4.71
CA LEU A 22 -7.37 -5.51 4.02
C LEU A 22 -6.41 -6.49 4.72
N MET A 23 -5.31 -6.00 5.30
CA MET A 23 -4.35 -6.82 6.04
C MET A 23 -4.87 -7.33 7.40
N GLU A 24 -5.97 -6.77 7.92
CA GLU A 24 -6.57 -7.22 9.18
C GLU A 24 -7.33 -8.55 9.00
N PHE A 25 -7.78 -8.84 7.78
CA PHE A 25 -8.45 -10.09 7.44
C PHE A 25 -7.44 -11.19 7.13
N SER A 26 -7.79 -12.45 7.41
CA SER A 26 -6.89 -13.59 7.21
C SER A 26 -7.50 -14.69 6.35
N GLY A 27 -6.67 -15.33 5.53
CA GLY A 27 -7.04 -16.52 4.75
C GLY A 27 -8.24 -16.29 3.82
N ASN A 28 -9.30 -17.08 4.03
CA ASN A 28 -10.50 -17.06 3.17
C ASN A 28 -11.28 -15.75 3.28
N GLU A 29 -11.29 -15.11 4.45
CA GLU A 29 -12.00 -13.86 4.67
C GLU A 29 -11.39 -12.72 3.83
N ALA A 30 -10.06 -12.62 3.81
CA ALA A 30 -9.36 -11.66 2.96
C ALA A 30 -9.66 -11.89 1.46
N LYS A 31 -9.77 -13.14 1.04
CA LYS A 31 -10.11 -13.50 -0.33
C LYS A 31 -11.53 -13.03 -0.70
N GLU A 32 -12.51 -13.29 0.16
CA GLU A 32 -13.88 -12.82 -0.07
C GLU A 32 -13.96 -11.29 -0.12
N VAL A 33 -13.22 -10.58 0.73
CA VAL A 33 -13.12 -9.11 0.67
C VAL A 33 -12.54 -8.66 -0.66
N ILE A 34 -11.46 -9.29 -1.14
CA ILE A 34 -10.85 -8.99 -2.43
C ILE A 34 -11.83 -9.20 -3.59
N ASP A 35 -12.50 -10.34 -3.61
CA ASP A 35 -13.44 -10.71 -4.66
C ASP A 35 -14.66 -9.76 -4.68
N ASN A 36 -15.24 -9.47 -3.51
CA ASN A 36 -16.46 -8.66 -3.39
C ASN A 36 -16.22 -7.16 -3.54
N HIS A 37 -15.18 -6.59 -2.92
CA HIS A 37 -14.97 -5.14 -2.89
C HIS A 37 -14.14 -4.63 -4.07
N TYR A 38 -13.18 -5.43 -4.53
CA TYR A 38 -12.23 -5.00 -5.54
C TYR A 38 -12.50 -5.60 -6.91
N GLY A 39 -13.38 -6.62 -7.00
CA GLY A 39 -13.61 -7.37 -8.22
C GLY A 39 -12.50 -8.39 -8.48
N GLY A 40 -11.96 -8.98 -7.41
CA GLY A 40 -10.87 -9.94 -7.45
C GLY A 40 -9.49 -9.29 -7.52
N THR A 41 -8.47 -10.14 -7.65
CA THR A 41 -7.06 -9.71 -7.71
C THR A 41 -6.79 -8.79 -8.90
N ALA A 42 -7.37 -9.07 -10.07
CA ALA A 42 -7.24 -8.23 -11.26
C ALA A 42 -7.84 -6.84 -11.07
N GLY A 43 -8.98 -6.74 -10.37
CA GLY A 43 -9.61 -5.47 -10.05
C GLY A 43 -8.78 -4.65 -9.06
N LEU A 44 -8.19 -5.30 -8.06
CA LEU A 44 -7.23 -4.67 -7.15
C LEU A 44 -5.98 -4.16 -7.88
N CYS A 45 -5.39 -4.98 -8.76
CA CYS A 45 -4.25 -4.57 -9.60
C CYS A 45 -4.57 -3.34 -10.46
N LYS A 46 -5.76 -3.30 -11.07
CA LYS A 46 -6.22 -2.16 -11.86
C LYS A 46 -6.31 -0.88 -11.02
N ARG A 47 -6.90 -0.95 -9.82
CA ARG A 47 -7.03 0.19 -8.88
C ARG A 47 -5.67 0.69 -8.38
N LEU A 48 -4.71 -0.23 -8.19
CA LEU A 48 -3.31 0.06 -7.86
C LEU A 48 -2.47 0.48 -9.09
N GLN A 49 -3.06 0.48 -10.28
CA GLN A 49 -2.38 0.78 -11.56
C GLN A 49 -1.12 -0.08 -11.75
N THR A 50 -1.21 -1.36 -11.40
CA THR A 50 -0.11 -2.33 -11.47
C THR A 50 -0.49 -3.44 -12.45
N ASP A 51 0.46 -3.86 -13.28
CA ASP A 51 0.30 -5.04 -14.13
C ASP A 51 0.51 -6.30 -13.26
N PRO A 52 -0.42 -7.28 -13.29
CA PRO A 52 -0.31 -8.49 -12.46
C PRO A 52 0.90 -9.36 -12.82
N ASP A 53 1.36 -9.33 -14.08
CA ASP A 53 2.45 -10.17 -14.58
C ASP A 53 3.78 -9.39 -14.61
N LYS A 54 3.73 -8.12 -15.01
CA LYS A 54 4.91 -7.27 -15.24
C LYS A 54 5.20 -6.27 -14.11
N GLY A 55 4.26 -6.08 -13.19
CA GLY A 55 4.41 -5.15 -12.08
C GLY A 55 4.24 -3.68 -12.47
N ILE A 56 4.97 -2.79 -11.79
CA ILE A 56 4.92 -1.34 -12.00
C ILE A 56 6.02 -0.88 -12.95
N SER A 57 5.77 0.20 -13.71
CA SER A 57 6.79 0.80 -14.55
C SER A 57 7.92 1.41 -13.72
N GLY A 58 9.18 1.26 -14.15
CA GLY A 58 10.34 1.88 -13.52
C GLY A 58 10.48 3.40 -13.73
N ASN A 59 9.40 4.10 -14.06
CA ASN A 59 9.42 5.57 -14.21
C ASN A 59 9.59 6.22 -12.83
N LEU A 60 10.62 7.07 -12.68
CA LEU A 60 10.95 7.74 -11.43
C LEU A 60 9.80 8.58 -10.88
N GLU A 61 9.05 9.30 -11.72
CA GLU A 61 7.93 10.13 -11.28
C GLU A 61 6.79 9.30 -10.68
N GLU A 62 6.50 8.15 -11.29
CA GLU A 62 5.50 7.20 -10.81
C GLU A 62 5.92 6.56 -9.48
N LEU A 63 7.22 6.23 -9.33
CA LEU A 63 7.76 5.69 -8.09
C LEU A 63 7.72 6.70 -6.94
N ILE A 64 8.06 7.97 -7.21
CA ILE A 64 7.97 9.04 -6.21
C ILE A 64 6.51 9.24 -5.80
N ARG A 65 5.57 9.28 -6.76
CA ARG A 65 4.14 9.41 -6.49
C ARG A 65 3.62 8.28 -5.60
N ARG A 66 3.94 7.03 -5.93
CA ARG A 66 3.57 5.86 -5.12
C ARG A 66 4.11 5.95 -3.71
N ARG A 67 5.37 6.35 -3.54
CA ARG A 67 5.99 6.54 -2.23
C ARG A 67 5.31 7.65 -1.42
N ASN A 68 4.90 8.74 -2.08
CA ASN A 68 4.22 9.84 -1.39
C ASN A 68 2.82 9.45 -0.89
N ILE A 69 2.11 8.58 -1.63
CA ILE A 69 0.73 8.17 -1.30
C ILE A 69 0.71 6.97 -0.34
N PHE A 70 1.52 5.95 -0.61
CA PHE A 70 1.52 4.69 0.15
C PHE A 70 2.64 4.61 1.20
N GLY A 71 3.51 5.61 1.27
CA GLY A 71 4.65 5.61 2.18
C GLY A 71 5.79 4.70 1.74
N THR A 72 6.69 4.42 2.68
CA THR A 72 7.85 3.54 2.48
C THR A 72 7.55 2.17 3.06
N ASN A 73 8.02 1.10 2.40
CA ASN A 73 7.98 -0.26 2.96
C ASN A 73 9.13 -0.45 3.97
N GLN A 74 9.13 0.38 5.01
CA GLN A 74 10.08 0.31 6.10
C GLN A 74 9.32 -0.12 7.34
N ILE A 75 9.66 -1.30 7.86
CA ILE A 75 9.20 -1.73 9.18
C ILE A 75 10.00 -0.89 10.18
N PRO A 76 9.38 0.01 10.94
CA PRO A 76 10.11 0.80 11.91
C PRO A 76 10.74 -0.14 12.94
N GLU A 77 12.07 -0.06 13.09
CA GLU A 77 12.75 -0.77 14.16
C GLU A 77 12.22 -0.22 15.50
N GLN A 78 11.67 -1.11 16.33
CA GLN A 78 11.35 -0.74 17.70
C GLN A 78 12.68 -0.33 18.36
N PRO A 79 12.78 0.87 18.96
CA PRO A 79 14.00 1.24 19.67
C PRO A 79 14.30 0.17 20.71
N PRO A 80 15.56 -0.28 20.84
CA PRO A 80 15.89 -1.36 21.74
C PRO A 80 15.43 -1.00 23.14
N LYS A 81 14.67 -1.90 23.78
CA LYS A 81 14.29 -1.74 25.19
C LYS A 81 15.58 -1.64 26.02
N SER A 82 15.68 -0.62 26.87
CA SER A 82 16.81 -0.46 27.79
C SER A 82 16.78 -1.56 28.86
N PHE A 83 17.95 -2.06 29.27
CA PHE A 83 18.09 -3.04 30.36
C PHE A 83 17.35 -2.61 31.64
N LEU A 84 17.34 -1.31 31.96
CA LEU A 84 16.66 -0.79 33.16
C LEU A 84 15.13 -0.92 33.07
N SER A 85 14.55 -0.78 31.86
CA SER A 85 13.11 -0.94 31.66
C SER A 85 12.67 -2.36 31.97
N PHE A 86 13.48 -3.37 31.62
CA PHE A 86 13.18 -4.77 31.95
C PHE A 86 13.23 -5.05 33.45
N ILE A 87 14.18 -4.46 34.18
CA ILE A 87 14.31 -4.66 35.63
C ILE A 87 13.13 -4.00 36.37
N ILE A 88 12.71 -2.82 35.93
CA ILE A 88 11.56 -2.09 36.51
C ILE A 88 10.23 -2.80 36.20
N GLU A 89 10.06 -3.35 34.99
CA GLU A 89 8.84 -4.06 34.57
C GLU A 89 8.71 -5.45 35.25
N ALA A 90 9.81 -6.02 35.76
CA ALA A 90 9.86 -7.34 36.40
C ALA A 90 9.64 -7.32 37.92
N ASN A 91 9.26 -6.18 38.51
CA ASN A 91 9.05 -6.00 39.95
C ASN A 91 7.67 -5.41 40.25
#